data_AF-A0A381P367-F1
#
_entry.id   AF-A0A381P367-F1
#
_cell.length_a   1.000
_cell.length_b   1.000
_cell.length_c   1.000
_cell.angle_alpha   90.00
_cell.angle_beta   90.00
_cell.angle_gamma   90.00
#
_symmetry.space_group_name_H-M   'P 1'
#
loop_
_entity.id
_entity.type
_entity.pdbx_description
1 polymer ?
#
loop_
_entity_poly.entity_id
_entity_poly.type
_entity_poly.pdbx_seq_one_letter_code
_entity_poly.pdbx_strand_id
1 'polypeptide(L)'
;MSNKQFEFRKAQIERYVKAEYEKKFRKNARISLRKRQKFMGDMSRKVSKKFGKDVLCLIDFAKGGFFSLISPSHTESTNLGRLFDSFVHTQIAYTSHCLERFSERADSNENCIIKMDSYMGEALLTYGENIGHLTCPSGVFAYEVMGGRMIIKTYINFNLLSEEQINKFYGSGTATVLPRECITDDHSQSDFKLIDEYEESPDQPLT
;
A
#
# COMPACT_ATOMS: atom_id res chain seq x y z
N MET A 1 11.33 26.74 1.87
CA MET A 1 12.34 26.23 2.84
C MET A 1 13.54 25.76 2.05
N SER A 2 14.77 25.98 2.51
CA SER A 2 15.94 25.49 1.76
C SER A 2 15.95 23.96 1.77
N ASN A 3 16.31 23.34 0.64
CA ASN A 3 16.33 21.88 0.47
C ASN A 3 17.13 21.18 1.59
N LYS A 4 18.18 21.83 2.11
CA LYS A 4 18.99 21.34 3.24
C LYS A 4 18.23 21.29 4.58
N GLN A 5 17.38 22.26 4.88
CA GLN A 5 16.54 22.23 6.10
C GLN A 5 15.50 21.12 6.04
N PHE A 6 14.95 20.87 4.85
CA PHE A 6 14.02 19.78 4.62
C PHE A 6 14.68 18.41 4.81
N GLU A 7 15.83 18.18 4.16
CA GLU A 7 16.58 16.91 4.29
C GLU A 7 17.07 16.66 5.72
N PHE A 8 17.47 17.71 6.45
CA PHE A 8 17.82 17.57 7.87
C PHE A 8 16.62 17.17 8.73
N ARG A 9 15.47 17.84 8.55
CA ARG A 9 14.23 17.53 9.27
C ARG A 9 13.73 16.14 8.92
N LYS A 10 13.85 15.75 7.64
CA LYS A 10 13.58 14.40 7.16
C LYS A 10 14.39 13.39 7.96
N ALA A 11 15.73 13.47 7.92
CA ALA A 11 16.61 12.54 8.64
C ALA A 11 16.31 12.42 10.15
N GLN A 12 15.90 13.52 10.80
CA GLN A 12 15.47 13.49 12.21
C GLN A 12 14.20 12.66 12.42
N ILE A 13 13.22 12.80 11.52
CA ILE A 13 11.97 12.04 11.60
C ILE A 13 12.24 10.56 11.27
N GLU A 14 13.07 10.25 10.28
CA GLU A 14 13.42 8.86 9.94
C GLU A 14 14.04 8.14 11.14
N ARG A 15 15.01 8.78 11.80
CA ARG A 15 15.64 8.26 13.02
C ARG A 15 14.63 8.04 14.13
N TYR A 16 13.69 8.97 14.31
CA TYR A 16 12.65 8.87 15.32
C TYR A 16 11.71 7.68 15.06
N VAL A 17 11.20 7.56 13.84
CA VAL A 17 10.28 6.46 13.47
C VAL A 17 10.98 5.11 13.56
N LYS A 18 12.23 5.02 13.10
CA LYS A 18 13.03 3.79 13.21
C LYS A 18 13.19 3.35 14.67
N ALA A 19 13.54 4.28 15.56
CA ALA A 19 13.66 3.97 16.99
C ALA A 19 12.33 3.51 17.61
N GLU A 20 11.21 4.12 17.23
CA GLU A 20 9.90 3.70 17.72
C GLU A 20 9.44 2.35 17.15
N TYR A 21 9.82 2.03 15.90
CA TYR A 21 9.58 0.73 15.30
C TYR A 21 10.35 -0.37 16.04
N GLU A 22 11.65 -0.17 16.26
CA GLU A 22 12.52 -1.12 16.97
C GLU A 22 12.09 -1.35 18.44
N LYS A 23 11.47 -0.35 19.09
CA LYS A 23 10.86 -0.52 20.42
C LYS A 23 9.64 -1.44 20.41
N LYS A 24 8.83 -1.42 19.34
CA LYS A 24 7.53 -2.09 19.29
C LYS A 24 7.59 -3.46 18.63
N PHE A 25 8.46 -3.62 17.64
CA PHE A 25 8.56 -4.84 16.84
C PHE A 25 9.95 -5.46 17.00
N ARG A 26 9.99 -6.76 17.27
CA ARG A 26 11.23 -7.54 17.27
C ARG A 26 11.66 -7.76 15.82
N LYS A 27 12.97 -7.64 15.54
CA LYS A 27 13.55 -7.95 14.22
C LYS A 27 13.17 -9.40 13.86
N ASN A 28 12.53 -9.59 12.71
CA ASN A 28 12.16 -10.89 12.08
C ASN A 28 10.75 -11.47 12.37
N ALA A 29 9.84 -10.75 13.05
CA ALA A 29 8.45 -11.23 13.21
C ALA A 29 7.52 -10.71 12.12
N ARG A 30 6.70 -11.57 11.51
CA ARG A 30 5.59 -11.15 10.62
C ARG A 30 4.62 -10.26 11.40
N ILE A 31 4.35 -9.06 10.91
CA ILE A 31 3.47 -8.07 11.56
C ILE A 31 2.09 -8.14 10.92
N SER A 32 1.08 -8.50 11.71
CA SER A 32 -0.32 -8.55 11.25
C SER A 32 -0.87 -7.16 10.89
N LEU A 33 -1.83 -7.10 9.97
CA LEU A 33 -2.46 -5.85 9.51
C LEU A 33 -2.96 -4.98 10.68
N ARG A 34 -3.64 -5.58 11.67
CA ARG A 34 -4.11 -4.88 12.88
C ARG A 34 -2.96 -4.21 13.66
N LYS A 35 -1.80 -4.87 13.76
CA LYS A 35 -0.61 -4.29 14.42
C LYS A 35 -0.01 -3.16 13.60
N ARG A 36 0.00 -3.29 12.26
CA ARG A 36 0.43 -2.23 11.33
C ARG A 36 -0.47 -0.99 11.46
N GLN A 37 -1.78 -1.16 11.40
CA GLN A 37 -2.78 -0.08 11.58
C GLN A 37 -2.57 0.66 12.90
N LYS A 38 -2.51 -0.07 14.02
CA LYS A 38 -2.29 0.53 15.34
C LYS A 38 -0.97 1.31 15.38
N PHE A 39 0.10 0.76 14.81
CA PHE A 39 1.39 1.45 14.79
C PHE A 39 1.39 2.69 13.90
N MET A 40 0.83 2.63 12.69
CA MET A 40 0.67 3.78 11.80
C MET A 40 -0.12 4.89 12.50
N GLY A 41 -1.26 4.58 13.13
CA GLY A 41 -2.04 5.57 13.88
C GLY A 41 -1.29 6.19 15.05
N ASP A 42 -0.58 5.38 15.84
CA ASP A 42 0.27 5.86 16.94
C ASP A 42 1.39 6.76 16.41
N MET A 43 2.03 6.36 15.30
CA MET A 43 3.18 7.05 14.72
C MET A 43 2.79 8.38 14.09
N SER A 44 1.71 8.41 13.31
CA SER A 44 1.17 9.64 12.73
C SER A 44 0.85 10.66 13.82
N ARG A 45 0.31 10.23 14.98
CA ARG A 45 0.06 11.12 16.12
C ARG A 45 1.35 11.64 16.75
N LYS A 46 2.32 10.76 17.01
CA LYS A 46 3.62 11.11 17.59
C LYS A 46 4.42 12.07 16.70
N VAL A 47 4.47 11.77 15.41
CA VAL A 47 5.17 12.59 14.42
C VAL A 47 4.45 13.92 14.24
N SER A 48 3.12 13.94 14.13
CA SER A 48 2.36 15.19 14.08
C SER A 48 2.63 16.09 15.29
N LYS A 49 2.72 15.52 16.49
CA LYS A 49 3.00 16.26 17.73
C LYS A 49 4.42 16.81 17.77
N LYS A 50 5.41 16.06 17.28
CA LYS A 50 6.83 16.40 17.38
C LYS A 50 7.36 17.23 16.21
N PHE A 51 6.80 17.01 15.03
CA PHE A 51 7.32 17.51 13.77
C PHE A 51 6.27 18.21 12.90
N GLY A 52 5.01 18.31 13.32
CA GLY A 52 3.97 19.01 12.56
C GLY A 52 3.07 18.09 11.71
N LYS A 53 1.87 18.59 11.37
CA LYS A 53 0.83 17.86 10.62
C LYS A 53 1.14 17.73 9.12
N ASP A 54 2.19 18.41 8.66
CA ASP A 54 2.67 18.44 7.27
C ASP A 54 3.47 17.19 6.89
N VAL A 55 3.51 16.17 7.74
CA VAL A 55 4.37 15.00 7.58
C VAL A 55 3.57 13.70 7.45
N LEU A 56 3.68 13.01 6.31
CA LEU A 56 3.20 11.64 6.16
C LEU A 56 4.35 10.64 6.36
N CYS A 57 4.13 9.68 7.25
CA CYS A 57 5.07 8.59 7.51
C CYS A 57 4.74 7.38 6.63
N LEU A 58 5.65 7.00 5.74
CA LEU A 58 5.53 5.74 5.01
C LEU A 58 6.41 4.67 5.66
N ILE A 59 5.77 3.57 6.06
CA ILE A 59 6.42 2.53 6.84
C ILE A 59 6.45 1.26 6.01
N ASP A 60 7.64 0.88 5.57
CA ASP A 60 7.91 -0.43 4.97
C ASP A 60 8.04 -1.46 6.11
N PHE A 61 6.99 -2.25 6.31
CA PHE A 61 6.98 -3.29 7.32
C PHE A 61 7.77 -4.54 6.92
N ALA A 62 8.05 -4.74 5.63
CA ALA A 62 8.78 -5.89 5.10
C ALA A 62 10.30 -5.76 5.31
N LYS A 63 10.85 -4.54 5.23
CA LYS A 63 12.29 -4.27 5.43
C LYS A 63 12.70 -3.97 6.88
N GLY A 64 11.88 -4.34 7.86
CA GLY A 64 12.20 -4.15 9.27
C GLY A 64 12.16 -2.69 9.73
N GLY A 65 11.44 -1.83 9.01
CA GLY A 65 11.16 -0.45 9.41
C GLY A 65 11.37 0.60 8.32
N PHE A 66 10.65 1.72 8.51
CA PHE A 66 10.60 3.02 7.82
C PHE A 66 11.57 3.28 6.64
N PHE A 67 11.03 3.73 5.50
CA PHE A 67 11.82 4.07 4.31
C PHE A 67 11.75 5.54 3.88
N SER A 68 10.59 6.21 3.93
CA SER A 68 10.50 7.56 3.34
C SER A 68 9.47 8.46 4.00
N LEU A 69 9.83 9.74 4.08
CA LEU A 69 8.92 10.82 4.42
C LEU A 69 8.44 11.49 3.16
N ILE A 70 7.19 11.89 3.20
CA ILE A 70 6.56 12.67 2.16
C ILE A 70 6.18 14.00 2.79
N SER A 71 6.64 15.09 2.18
CA SER A 71 6.27 16.47 2.52
C SER A 71 5.40 17.09 1.44
N PRO A 72 4.77 18.23 1.72
CA PRO A 72 4.06 18.96 0.70
C PRO A 72 5.04 19.37 -0.41
N SER A 73 4.69 19.10 -1.67
CA SER A 73 5.48 19.55 -2.83
C SER A 73 5.00 20.91 -3.33
N HIS A 74 5.79 21.52 -4.22
CA HIS A 74 5.47 22.78 -4.90
C HIS A 74 4.90 22.61 -6.32
N THR A 75 4.54 21.39 -6.75
CA THR A 75 4.11 21.11 -8.13
C THR A 75 2.61 20.80 -8.20
N GLU A 76 1.92 21.43 -9.17
CA GLU A 76 0.45 21.40 -9.29
C GLU A 76 -0.07 20.48 -10.43
N SER A 77 0.82 19.94 -11.28
CA SER A 77 0.43 19.19 -12.47
C SER A 77 1.42 18.08 -12.84
N THR A 78 0.92 17.06 -13.52
CA THR A 78 1.68 15.90 -14.04
C THR A 78 1.39 15.68 -15.52
N ASN A 79 2.12 14.76 -16.16
CA ASN A 79 1.82 14.32 -17.53
C ASN A 79 0.47 13.60 -17.67
N LEU A 80 -0.15 13.18 -16.55
CA LEU A 80 -1.48 12.57 -16.50
C LEU A 80 -2.59 13.56 -16.10
N GLY A 81 -2.28 14.86 -16.09
CA GLY A 81 -3.23 15.94 -15.84
C GLY A 81 -3.05 16.62 -14.49
N ARG A 82 -4.13 17.29 -14.04
CA ARG A 82 -4.16 18.12 -12.83
C ARG A 82 -4.06 17.26 -11.58
N LEU A 83 -3.47 17.82 -10.52
CA LEU A 83 -3.42 17.18 -9.22
C LEU A 83 -4.56 17.68 -8.33
N PHE A 84 -5.17 16.74 -7.61
CA PHE A 84 -6.20 16.99 -6.61
C PHE A 84 -5.72 16.47 -5.27
N ASP A 85 -5.90 17.27 -4.23
CA ASP A 85 -5.40 16.94 -2.90
C ASP A 85 -6.34 15.98 -2.18
N SER A 86 -5.75 14.98 -1.51
CA SER A 86 -6.46 14.19 -0.51
C SER A 86 -6.90 15.08 0.65
N PHE A 87 -8.12 14.87 1.16
CA PHE A 87 -8.63 15.58 2.33
C PHE A 87 -8.01 15.03 3.62
N VAL A 88 -7.74 13.72 3.66
CA VAL A 88 -7.23 13.03 4.85
C VAL A 88 -5.71 13.11 4.94
N HIS A 89 -5.02 13.01 3.80
CA HIS A 89 -3.56 12.97 3.73
C HIS A 89 -3.05 14.09 2.83
N THR A 90 -2.70 15.24 3.40
CA THR A 90 -2.26 16.43 2.64
C THR A 90 -1.01 16.19 1.77
N GLN A 91 -0.32 15.07 1.98
CA GLN A 91 0.85 14.61 1.25
C GLN A 91 0.53 13.63 0.10
N ILE A 92 -0.75 13.33 -0.14
CA ILE A 92 -1.21 12.45 -1.21
C ILE A 92 -1.98 13.28 -2.24
N ALA A 93 -1.64 13.13 -3.52
CA ALA A 93 -2.36 13.70 -4.65
C ALA A 93 -3.02 12.61 -5.47
N TYR A 94 -4.17 12.92 -6.04
CA TYR A 94 -4.80 12.16 -7.10
C TYR A 94 -4.66 12.90 -8.42
N THR A 95 -4.22 12.22 -9.47
CA THR A 95 -4.27 12.77 -10.83
C THR A 95 -5.72 12.84 -11.33
N SER A 96 -6.05 13.81 -12.18
CA SER A 96 -7.37 13.90 -12.83
C SER A 96 -7.76 12.58 -13.50
N HIS A 97 -6.81 11.98 -14.23
CA HIS A 97 -6.98 10.67 -14.86
C HIS A 97 -7.33 9.55 -13.88
N CYS A 98 -6.76 9.56 -12.67
CA CYS A 98 -7.11 8.60 -11.63
C CYS A 98 -8.55 8.81 -11.13
N LEU A 99 -8.95 10.06 -10.90
CA LEU A 99 -10.29 10.39 -10.41
C LEU A 99 -11.38 10.09 -11.45
N GLU A 100 -11.14 10.41 -12.72
CA GLU A 100 -12.06 10.09 -13.82
C GLU A 100 -12.31 8.59 -13.88
N ARG A 101 -11.25 7.78 -13.96
CA ARG A 101 -11.38 6.31 -13.94
C ARG A 101 -12.04 5.77 -12.68
N PHE A 102 -11.75 6.36 -11.52
CA PHE A 102 -12.39 5.95 -10.28
C PHE A 102 -13.89 6.26 -10.35
N SER A 103 -14.28 7.45 -10.78
CA SER A 103 -15.69 7.88 -10.87
C SER A 103 -16.51 7.03 -11.84
N GLU A 104 -15.94 6.64 -12.98
CA GLU A 104 -16.61 5.77 -13.96
C GLU A 104 -16.85 4.35 -13.45
N ARG A 105 -16.04 3.91 -12.47
CA ARG A 105 -15.98 2.51 -12.03
C ARG A 105 -16.42 2.29 -10.60
N ALA A 106 -16.55 3.36 -9.82
CA ALA A 106 -17.05 3.34 -8.47
C ALA A 106 -18.56 3.52 -8.53
N ASP A 107 -19.30 2.47 -8.18
CA ASP A 107 -20.74 2.55 -7.96
C ASP A 107 -20.99 3.32 -6.65
N SER A 108 -20.92 4.65 -6.70
CA SER A 108 -21.07 5.54 -5.55
C SER A 108 -21.53 6.91 -5.96
N ASN A 109 -22.51 7.44 -5.22
CA ASN A 109 -22.91 8.85 -5.29
C ASN A 109 -22.08 9.75 -4.34
N GLU A 110 -21.03 9.19 -3.72
CA GLU A 110 -20.16 9.93 -2.81
C GLU A 110 -19.10 10.71 -3.59
N ASN A 111 -18.56 11.75 -2.96
CA ASN A 111 -17.42 12.46 -3.52
C ASN A 111 -16.24 11.50 -3.74
N CYS A 112 -15.74 11.42 -4.97
CA CYS A 112 -14.71 10.46 -5.38
C CYS A 112 -13.42 10.58 -4.54
N ILE A 113 -13.03 11.78 -4.14
CA ILE A 113 -11.84 12.01 -3.31
C ILE A 113 -12.04 11.44 -1.90
N ILE A 114 -13.22 11.64 -1.32
CA ILE A 114 -13.56 11.12 0.02
C ILE A 114 -13.52 9.58 0.01
N LYS A 115 -14.10 8.96 -1.02
CA LYS A 115 -14.10 7.50 -1.15
C LYS A 115 -12.71 6.94 -1.41
N MET A 116 -11.90 7.61 -2.24
CA MET A 116 -10.50 7.26 -2.45
C MET A 116 -9.67 7.37 -1.17
N ASP A 117 -9.88 8.42 -0.37
CA ASP A 117 -9.17 8.59 0.91
C ASP A 117 -9.44 7.43 1.87
N SER A 118 -10.68 6.92 1.91
CA SER A 118 -11.04 5.74 2.69
C SER A 118 -10.22 4.51 2.26
N TYR A 119 -10.14 4.23 0.96
CA TYR A 119 -9.37 3.10 0.44
C TYR A 119 -7.86 3.29 0.61
N MET A 120 -7.38 4.52 0.51
CA MET A 120 -5.97 4.86 0.65
C MET A 120 -5.46 4.56 2.07
N GLY A 121 -6.27 4.78 3.10
CA GLY A 121 -5.91 4.48 4.49
C GLY A 121 -5.50 3.01 4.69
N GLU A 122 -6.14 2.08 3.99
CA GLU A 122 -5.78 0.67 3.99
C GLU A 122 -4.61 0.37 3.04
N ALA A 123 -4.62 0.96 1.84
CA ALA A 123 -3.58 0.75 0.84
C ALA A 123 -2.19 1.13 1.36
N LEU A 124 -2.08 2.21 2.14
CA LEU A 124 -0.82 2.66 2.76
C LEU A 124 -0.17 1.60 3.67
N LEU A 125 -0.92 0.62 4.17
CA LEU A 125 -0.40 -0.47 5.01
C LEU A 125 0.41 -1.51 4.23
N THR A 126 0.27 -1.50 2.91
CA THR A 126 0.98 -2.37 1.95
C THR A 126 2.18 -1.67 1.32
N TYR A 127 2.44 -0.42 1.71
CA TYR A 127 3.59 0.32 1.24
C TYR A 127 4.90 -0.43 1.56
N GLY A 128 5.74 -0.60 0.54
CA GLY A 128 7.02 -1.31 0.65
C GLY A 128 6.93 -2.82 0.40
N GLU A 129 5.73 -3.41 0.38
CA GLU A 129 5.56 -4.80 -0.04
C GLU A 129 5.75 -4.94 -1.55
N ASN A 130 5.21 -3.98 -2.30
CA ASN A 130 5.34 -3.91 -3.75
C ASN A 130 5.88 -2.55 -4.20
N ILE A 131 6.73 -2.56 -5.23
CA ILE A 131 7.28 -1.32 -5.81
C ILE A 131 6.27 -0.74 -6.81
N GLY A 132 5.94 0.54 -6.63
CA GLY A 132 5.13 1.32 -7.58
C GLY A 132 3.62 1.11 -7.49
N HIS A 133 3.14 0.22 -6.62
CA HIS A 133 1.72 0.08 -6.37
C HIS A 133 1.39 -0.26 -4.91
N LEU A 134 0.18 0.10 -4.50
CA LEU A 134 -0.42 -0.19 -3.20
C LEU A 134 -1.69 -0.99 -3.43
N THR A 135 -2.03 -1.89 -2.51
CA THR A 135 -3.20 -2.75 -2.63
C THR A 135 -4.12 -2.58 -1.42
N CYS A 136 -5.43 -2.52 -1.66
CA CYS A 136 -6.47 -2.66 -0.63
C CYS A 136 -7.49 -3.71 -1.10
N PRO A 137 -8.46 -4.10 -0.26
CA PRO A 137 -9.47 -5.09 -0.65
C PRO A 137 -10.29 -4.63 -1.88
N SER A 138 -10.47 -3.33 -2.05
CA SER A 138 -11.23 -2.75 -3.16
C SER A 138 -10.47 -2.69 -4.48
N GLY A 139 -9.13 -2.75 -4.47
CA GLY A 139 -8.33 -2.65 -5.69
C GLY A 139 -6.88 -2.19 -5.50
N VAL A 140 -6.26 -1.81 -6.62
CA VAL A 140 -4.83 -1.50 -6.72
C VAL A 140 -4.63 -0.05 -7.14
N PHE A 141 -3.76 0.66 -6.42
CA PHE A 141 -3.33 2.02 -6.73
C PHE A 141 -1.92 2.00 -7.30
N ALA A 142 -1.71 2.57 -8.48
CA ALA A 142 -0.35 2.85 -8.95
C ALA A 142 0.09 4.22 -8.44
N TYR A 143 1.30 4.29 -7.87
CA TYR A 143 1.83 5.51 -7.30
C TYR A 143 3.24 5.83 -7.79
N GLU A 144 3.59 7.11 -7.71
CA GLU A 144 4.96 7.60 -7.79
C GLU A 144 5.22 8.60 -6.67
N VAL A 145 6.44 8.67 -6.16
CA VAL A 145 6.85 9.70 -5.21
C VAL A 145 7.60 10.79 -5.97
N MET A 146 6.99 11.96 -6.13
CA MET A 146 7.55 13.10 -6.87
C MET A 146 7.58 14.34 -5.98
N GLY A 147 8.70 15.07 -5.96
CA GLY A 147 8.80 16.33 -5.22
C GLY A 147 8.50 16.19 -3.73
N GLY A 148 8.71 15.01 -3.17
CA GLY A 148 8.36 14.70 -1.80
C GLY A 148 6.87 14.42 -1.56
N ARG A 149 6.01 14.31 -2.59
CA ARG A 149 4.57 13.97 -2.50
C ARG A 149 4.28 12.57 -3.07
N MET A 150 3.31 11.84 -2.54
CA MET A 150 2.80 10.62 -3.19
C MET A 150 1.75 11.00 -4.21
N ILE A 151 1.99 10.69 -5.47
CA ILE A 151 1.07 10.94 -6.57
C ILE A 151 0.46 9.62 -7.00
N ILE A 152 -0.86 9.51 -6.87
CA ILE A 152 -1.63 8.38 -7.35
C ILE A 152 -2.00 8.62 -8.81
N LYS A 153 -1.44 7.77 -9.68
CA LYS A 153 -1.55 7.89 -11.14
C LYS A 153 -2.79 7.19 -11.70
N THR A 154 -3.17 6.08 -11.08
CA THR A 154 -4.33 5.31 -11.52
C THR A 154 -4.82 4.39 -10.40
N TYR A 155 -6.08 3.97 -10.55
CA TYR A 155 -6.73 2.98 -9.72
C TYR A 155 -7.37 1.90 -10.60
N ILE A 156 -7.22 0.65 -10.21
CA ILE A 156 -7.87 -0.49 -10.84
C ILE A 156 -8.72 -1.17 -9.77
N ASN A 157 -10.04 -1.25 -10.02
CA ASN A 157 -10.97 -1.96 -9.15
C ASN A 157 -10.61 -3.45 -9.14
N PHE A 158 -10.66 -4.08 -7.96
CA PHE A 158 -10.37 -5.50 -7.78
C PHE A 158 -11.14 -6.39 -8.79
N ASN A 159 -12.41 -6.09 -9.03
CA ASN A 159 -13.28 -6.86 -9.93
C ASN A 159 -12.85 -6.80 -11.41
N LEU A 160 -11.93 -5.92 -11.77
CA LEU A 160 -11.40 -5.76 -13.13
C LEU A 160 -10.03 -6.44 -13.32
N LEU A 161 -9.49 -7.07 -12.27
CA LEU A 161 -8.21 -7.74 -12.33
C LEU A 161 -8.36 -9.16 -12.87
N SER A 162 -7.48 -9.57 -13.77
CA SER A 162 -7.33 -10.97 -14.12
C SER A 162 -6.66 -11.76 -12.99
N GLU A 163 -6.79 -13.08 -12.99
CA GLU A 163 -6.14 -13.96 -12.01
C GLU A 163 -4.60 -13.75 -11.98
N GLU A 164 -3.98 -13.62 -13.16
CA GLU A 164 -2.55 -13.30 -13.27
C GLU A 164 -2.21 -11.94 -12.60
N GLN A 165 -3.07 -10.93 -12.77
CA GLN A 165 -2.90 -9.63 -12.13
C GLN A 165 -3.13 -9.69 -10.62
N ILE A 166 -4.07 -10.50 -10.15
CA ILE A 166 -4.29 -10.74 -8.72
C ILE A 166 -3.03 -11.38 -8.14
N ASN A 167 -2.50 -12.44 -8.73
CA ASN A 167 -1.28 -13.10 -8.24
C ASN A 167 -0.06 -12.17 -8.28
N LYS A 168 0.01 -11.27 -9.27
CA LYS A 168 1.08 -10.28 -9.41
C LYS A 168 1.00 -9.15 -8.38
N PHE A 169 -0.18 -8.59 -8.15
CA PHE A 169 -0.37 -7.44 -7.26
C PHE A 169 -0.58 -7.86 -5.80
N TYR A 170 -1.26 -8.98 -5.58
CA TYR A 170 -1.64 -9.51 -4.27
C TYR A 170 -0.84 -10.76 -3.86
N GLY A 171 0.49 -10.65 -3.83
CA GLY A 171 1.37 -11.75 -3.41
C GLY A 171 1.19 -12.21 -1.95
N SER A 172 2.06 -13.12 -1.51
CA SER A 172 1.95 -13.80 -0.19
C SER A 172 1.92 -12.88 1.05
N GLY A 173 2.43 -11.65 0.91
CA GLY A 173 2.38 -10.61 1.94
C GLY A 173 1.01 -9.94 2.09
N THR A 174 0.27 -9.80 0.98
CA THR A 174 -1.03 -9.10 0.87
C THR A 174 -2.22 -10.05 0.79
N ALA A 175 -2.01 -11.37 0.85
CA ALA A 175 -3.07 -12.37 0.93
C ALA A 175 -4.10 -12.09 2.05
N THR A 176 -3.70 -11.44 3.15
CA THR A 176 -4.63 -11.06 4.24
C THR A 176 -5.58 -9.91 3.89
N VAL A 177 -5.38 -9.27 2.73
CA VAL A 177 -6.16 -8.15 2.19
C VAL A 177 -7.19 -8.64 1.17
N LEU A 178 -7.04 -9.86 0.66
CA LEU A 178 -7.99 -10.47 -0.25
C LEU A 178 -9.33 -10.76 0.46
N PRO A 179 -10.47 -10.58 -0.22
CA PRO A 179 -11.76 -11.06 0.26
C PRO A 179 -11.66 -12.56 0.58
N ARG A 180 -12.29 -13.02 1.68
CA ARG A 180 -12.24 -14.43 2.11
C ARG A 180 -12.72 -15.41 1.05
N GLU A 181 -13.59 -14.97 0.15
CA GLU A 181 -14.12 -15.73 -0.97
C GLU A 181 -13.04 -16.10 -2.02
N CYS A 182 -11.91 -15.40 -2.02
CA CYS A 182 -10.77 -15.65 -2.91
C CYS A 182 -9.64 -16.45 -2.23
N ILE A 183 -9.78 -16.77 -0.95
CA ILE A 183 -8.80 -17.57 -0.19
C ILE A 183 -9.47 -18.92 0.07
N THR A 184 -9.22 -19.89 -0.80
CA THR A 184 -9.64 -21.27 -0.57
C THR A 184 -8.82 -21.87 0.57
N ASP A 185 -9.42 -21.97 1.76
CA ASP A 185 -8.85 -22.69 2.91
C ASP A 185 -8.92 -24.22 2.76
N ASP A 186 -9.44 -24.73 1.64
CA ASP A 186 -9.62 -26.15 1.37
C ASP A 186 -9.01 -26.55 0.02
N HIS A 187 -7.78 -27.07 0.08
CA HIS A 187 -7.09 -27.64 -1.09
C HIS A 187 -7.83 -28.85 -1.69
N SER A 188 -8.88 -29.37 -1.04
CA SER A 188 -9.70 -30.47 -1.54
C SER A 188 -10.93 -30.05 -2.36
N GLN A 189 -11.29 -28.76 -2.37
CA GLN A 189 -12.45 -28.20 -3.08
C GLN A 189 -12.05 -27.26 -4.23
N SER A 190 -10.79 -27.30 -4.66
CA SER A 190 -10.35 -26.56 -5.84
C SER A 190 -10.82 -27.31 -7.10
N ASP A 191 -11.78 -26.74 -7.84
CA ASP A 191 -12.32 -27.31 -9.09
C ASP A 191 -11.29 -27.40 -10.24
N PHE A 192 -10.06 -26.92 -10.01
CA PHE A 192 -8.95 -27.09 -10.92
C PHE A 192 -7.72 -27.57 -10.16
N LYS A 193 -7.30 -28.80 -10.46
CA LYS A 193 -5.99 -29.35 -10.08
C LYS A 193 -5.04 -29.06 -11.24
N LEU A 194 -4.16 -28.07 -11.10
CA LEU A 194 -3.01 -27.95 -11.98
C LEU A 194 -2.13 -29.18 -11.70
N ILE A 195 -2.14 -30.11 -12.65
CA ILE A 195 -1.22 -31.25 -12.66
C ILE A 195 0.16 -30.65 -12.90
N ASP A 196 0.93 -30.47 -11.82
CA ASP A 196 2.37 -30.32 -11.97
C ASP A 196 2.94 -31.69 -12.31
N GLU A 197 3.58 -31.74 -13.46
CA GLU A 197 4.33 -32.87 -13.98
C GLU A 197 5.40 -33.33 -12.96
N TYR A 198 5.63 -34.64 -12.94
CA TYR A 198 6.62 -35.40 -12.16
C TYR A 198 6.23 -35.79 -10.72
N GLU A 199 5.40 -36.84 -10.61
CA GLU A 199 5.79 -37.95 -9.73
C GLU A 199 6.28 -39.08 -10.62
N GLU A 200 7.60 -39.29 -10.59
CA GLU A 200 8.23 -40.54 -11.03
C GLU A 200 7.52 -41.71 -10.36
N SER A 201 7.12 -42.69 -11.14
CA SER A 201 6.80 -44.02 -10.63
C SER A 201 8.08 -44.69 -10.10
N PRO A 202 8.05 -45.25 -8.89
CA PRO A 202 8.74 -46.51 -8.67
C PRO A 202 7.93 -47.41 -7.75
N ASP A 203 6.96 -48.15 -8.28
CA ASP A 203 6.53 -49.38 -7.62
C ASP A 203 6.92 -50.57 -8.48
N GLN A 204 8.02 -51.18 -8.04
CA GLN A 204 8.39 -52.55 -8.33
C GLN A 204 7.26 -53.53 -7.98
N PRO A 205 7.22 -54.70 -8.64
CA PRO A 205 6.22 -55.71 -8.38
C PRO A 205 6.45 -56.37 -7.01
N LEU A 206 5.38 -56.47 -6.23
CA LEU A 206 5.23 -57.48 -5.19
C LEU A 206 4.00 -58.33 -5.54
N THR A 207 4.21 -59.32 -6.41
CA THR A 207 3.74 -60.72 -6.29
C THR A 207 4.23 -61.54 -7.47
#